data_AF-A0A2D7M3T1-F1
#
_entry.id   AF-A0A2D7M3T1-F1
#
_cell.length_a   1.000
_cell.length_b   1.000
_cell.length_c   1.000
_cell.angle_alpha   90.00
_cell.angle_beta   90.00
_cell.angle_gamma   90.00
#
_symmetry.space_group_name_H-M   'P 1'
#
loop_
_entity.id
_entity.type
_entity.pdbx_description
1 polymer ?
#
loop_
_entity_poly.entity_id
_entity_poly.type
_entity_poly.pdbx_seq_one_letter_code
_entity_poly.pdbx_strand_id
1 'polypeptide(L)'
;MSQRKTPRSNKPVGKVAPPTKQNPNIVRAEDDDIDMGDLMVGLVALVGLPVVTLVVLSFIGMPFGGTSEMNSQQADTYRGLEKIVPNMTDAEAVIILNRVKFWIDDRAKDYMKRSRATSDNAIKRYWQEVAKKVLGVAEADLKRIQNDLRKNPDATVAILDSAQQFLSQVDTMQVQIQQEDPFRQVR
;
A
#
# COMPACT_ATOMS: atom_id res chain seq x y z
N MET A 1 -30.08 7.15 -72.53
CA MET A 1 -31.08 6.20 -71.98
C MET A 1 -30.63 5.88 -70.55
N SER A 2 -31.22 6.42 -69.47
CA SER A 2 -32.45 5.93 -68.77
C SER A 2 -32.43 4.39 -68.64
N GLN A 3 -32.50 3.71 -67.48
CA GLN A 3 -33.04 4.04 -66.16
C GLN A 3 -32.47 3.14 -65.02
N ARG A 4 -32.58 3.69 -63.81
CA ARG A 4 -32.56 3.15 -62.43
C ARG A 4 -33.33 1.82 -62.24
N LYS A 5 -32.85 0.93 -61.33
CA LYS A 5 -33.64 0.19 -60.30
C LYS A 5 -32.79 -0.78 -59.47
N THR A 6 -32.67 -0.51 -58.17
CA THR A 6 -32.47 -1.50 -57.08
C THR A 6 -33.80 -2.23 -56.81
N PRO A 7 -33.81 -3.49 -56.31
CA PRO A 7 -33.98 -3.68 -54.86
C PRO A 7 -33.23 -4.89 -54.23
N ARG A 8 -33.13 -4.83 -52.89
CA ARG A 8 -32.71 -5.85 -51.91
C ARG A 8 -33.69 -7.02 -51.81
N SER A 9 -33.20 -8.17 -51.30
CA SER A 9 -33.86 -9.23 -50.49
C SER A 9 -33.16 -10.56 -50.82
N ASN A 10 -32.70 -11.47 -49.95
CA ASN A 10 -33.09 -11.90 -48.61
C ASN A 10 -31.87 -12.62 -47.97
N LYS A 11 -31.52 -12.33 -46.71
CA LYS A 11 -30.67 -13.20 -45.87
C LYS A 11 -31.59 -14.04 -44.97
N PRO A 12 -31.41 -15.36 -44.84
CA PRO A 12 -32.14 -16.14 -43.85
C PRO A 12 -31.57 -15.91 -42.45
N VAL A 13 -32.50 -15.79 -41.52
CA VAL A 13 -32.37 -15.53 -40.07
C VAL A 13 -32.53 -16.84 -39.30
N GLY A 14 -31.76 -17.01 -38.22
CA GLY A 14 -31.99 -17.97 -37.13
C GLY A 14 -30.68 -18.33 -36.42
N LYS A 15 -30.49 -18.21 -35.11
CA LYS A 15 -31.37 -17.89 -33.98
C LYS A 15 -30.55 -17.10 -32.95
N VAL A 16 -31.05 -15.93 -32.54
CA VAL A 16 -30.61 -15.19 -31.35
C VAL A 16 -31.72 -15.35 -30.31
N ALA A 17 -31.42 -15.89 -29.14
CA ALA A 17 -32.37 -15.95 -28.03
C ALA A 17 -32.56 -14.55 -27.41
N PRO A 18 -33.80 -14.10 -27.07
CA PRO A 18 -34.07 -12.76 -26.56
C PRO A 18 -33.90 -12.64 -25.02
N PRO A 19 -33.95 -11.42 -24.46
CA PRO A 19 -33.37 -11.07 -23.15
C PRO A 19 -34.28 -11.40 -21.96
N THR A 20 -33.65 -11.59 -20.80
CA THR A 20 -34.26 -11.79 -19.48
C THR A 20 -35.18 -10.63 -19.10
N LYS A 21 -36.48 -10.90 -18.94
CA LYS A 21 -37.46 -9.97 -18.35
C LYS A 21 -37.35 -9.99 -16.82
N GLN A 22 -37.04 -8.85 -16.23
CA GLN A 22 -37.34 -8.53 -14.84
C GLN A 22 -38.86 -8.37 -14.68
N ASN A 23 -39.44 -9.00 -13.65
CA ASN A 23 -40.76 -8.66 -13.10
C ASN A 23 -40.56 -8.13 -11.68
N PRO A 24 -41.10 -6.95 -11.31
CA PRO A 24 -41.05 -6.42 -9.95
C PRO A 24 -42.30 -6.76 -9.12
N ASN A 25 -42.12 -6.80 -7.80
CA ASN A 25 -43.10 -6.83 -6.69
C ASN A 25 -43.98 -8.09 -6.58
N ILE A 26 -44.29 -8.61 -5.37
CA ILE A 26 -44.97 -7.93 -4.26
C ILE A 26 -44.51 -8.56 -2.92
N VAL A 27 -44.01 -7.73 -2.00
CA VAL A 27 -43.88 -8.06 -0.57
C VAL A 27 -45.29 -8.06 0.02
N ARG A 28 -45.77 -9.24 0.43
CA ARG A 28 -46.96 -9.37 1.27
C ARG A 28 -46.49 -9.41 2.72
N ALA A 29 -46.88 -8.39 3.47
CA ALA A 29 -46.90 -8.41 4.92
C ALA A 29 -48.16 -9.16 5.36
N GLU A 30 -48.01 -10.11 6.27
CA GLU A 30 -48.95 -10.96 7.02
C GLU A 30 -48.08 -12.20 7.35
N ASP A 31 -47.64 -12.49 8.58
CA ASP A 31 -48.22 -12.29 9.90
C ASP A 31 -47.13 -12.03 10.97
N ASP A 32 -47.47 -11.18 11.93
CA ASP A 32 -46.74 -10.93 13.17
C ASP A 32 -46.82 -12.16 14.09
N ASP A 33 -45.74 -12.95 14.14
CA ASP A 33 -45.37 -13.67 15.35
C ASP A 33 -44.01 -13.13 15.81
N ILE A 34 -44.06 -12.02 16.55
CA ILE A 34 -42.89 -11.52 17.28
C ILE A 34 -42.54 -12.59 18.32
N ASP A 35 -41.53 -13.38 18.00
CA ASP A 35 -40.98 -14.40 18.88
C ASP A 35 -40.30 -13.69 20.07
N MET A 36 -41.09 -13.42 21.12
CA MET A 36 -40.65 -12.75 22.36
C MET A 36 -39.47 -13.46 23.04
N GLY A 37 -39.20 -14.72 22.67
CA GLY A 37 -37.97 -15.43 23.04
C GLY A 37 -36.71 -14.80 22.45
N ASP A 38 -36.72 -14.37 21.19
CA ASP A 38 -35.58 -13.75 20.52
C ASP A 38 -35.36 -12.30 20.98
N LEU A 39 -36.45 -11.59 21.32
CA LEU A 39 -36.36 -10.25 21.93
C LEU A 39 -35.73 -10.30 23.33
N MET A 40 -36.10 -11.30 24.16
CA MET A 40 -35.54 -11.46 25.51
C MET A 40 -34.10 -12.01 25.48
N VAL A 41 -33.79 -12.94 24.55
CA VAL A 41 -32.41 -13.40 24.32
C VAL A 41 -31.53 -12.26 23.79
N GLY A 42 -32.05 -11.43 22.88
CA GLY A 42 -31.36 -10.24 22.38
C GLY A 42 -31.06 -9.22 23.49
N LEU A 43 -32.00 -8.96 24.40
CA LEU A 43 -31.82 -8.02 25.50
C LEU A 43 -30.86 -8.56 26.58
N VAL A 44 -30.92 -9.86 26.89
CA VAL A 44 -29.98 -10.53 27.81
C VAL A 44 -28.59 -10.67 27.19
N ALA A 45 -28.46 -10.88 25.87
CA ALA A 45 -27.16 -10.89 25.20
C ALA A 45 -26.54 -9.48 25.15
N LEU A 46 -27.34 -8.44 24.94
CA LEU A 46 -26.85 -7.07 24.81
C LEU A 46 -26.46 -6.42 26.15
N VAL A 47 -27.12 -6.81 27.24
CA VAL A 47 -26.84 -6.29 28.60
C VAL A 47 -26.05 -7.28 29.45
N GLY A 48 -26.34 -8.57 29.37
CA GLY A 48 -25.72 -9.60 30.21
C GLY A 48 -24.29 -9.94 29.80
N LEU A 49 -23.97 -9.96 28.51
CA LEU A 49 -22.63 -10.26 28.01
C LEU A 49 -21.59 -9.20 28.41
N PRO A 50 -21.83 -7.87 28.33
CA PRO A 50 -20.88 -6.87 28.82
C PRO A 50 -20.73 -6.87 30.35
N VAL A 51 -21.79 -7.16 31.11
CA VAL A 51 -21.70 -7.20 32.58
C VAL A 51 -20.96 -8.43 33.06
N VAL A 52 -21.24 -9.61 32.51
CA VAL A 52 -20.55 -10.86 32.88
C VAL A 52 -19.08 -10.80 32.45
N THR A 53 -18.76 -10.25 31.29
CA THR A 53 -17.36 -10.05 30.88
C THR A 53 -16.62 -9.08 31.79
N LEU A 54 -17.23 -7.98 32.23
CA LEU A 54 -16.63 -7.06 33.21
C LEU A 54 -16.37 -7.74 34.57
N VAL A 55 -17.31 -8.57 35.04
CA VAL A 55 -17.15 -9.34 36.28
C VAL A 55 -16.05 -10.40 36.15
N VAL A 56 -16.01 -11.14 35.03
CA VAL A 56 -14.96 -12.14 34.78
C VAL A 56 -13.59 -11.48 34.65
N LEU A 57 -13.49 -10.35 33.95
CA LEU A 57 -12.24 -9.58 33.82
C LEU A 57 -11.77 -9.01 35.17
N SER A 58 -12.68 -8.67 36.09
CA SER A 58 -12.31 -8.21 37.43
C SER A 58 -11.85 -9.35 38.36
N PHE A 59 -12.29 -10.59 38.15
CA PHE A 59 -11.74 -11.77 38.84
C PHE A 59 -10.42 -12.29 38.26
N ILE A 60 -10.16 -12.09 36.97
CA ILE A 60 -8.91 -12.51 36.29
C ILE A 60 -7.74 -11.52 36.58
N GLY A 61 -7.99 -10.44 37.33
CA GLY A 61 -6.92 -9.61 37.86
C GLY A 61 -6.22 -8.73 36.83
N MET A 62 -6.93 -8.29 35.79
CA MET A 62 -6.49 -7.10 35.05
C MET A 62 -7.02 -5.86 35.77
N PRO A 63 -6.18 -5.11 36.51
CA PRO A 63 -6.61 -3.86 37.09
C PRO A 63 -6.86 -2.87 35.93
N PHE A 64 -8.12 -2.48 35.73
CA PHE A 64 -8.46 -1.30 34.93
C PHE A 64 -7.99 -0.08 35.70
N GLY A 65 -6.76 0.34 35.40
CA GLY A 65 -6.03 1.36 36.12
C GLY A 65 -4.66 0.82 36.44
N GLY A 66 -3.65 1.24 35.66
CA GLY A 66 -2.27 1.08 36.07
C GLY A 66 -2.15 1.56 37.51
N THR A 67 -1.53 0.76 38.37
CA THR A 67 -1.26 1.17 39.74
C THR A 67 -0.62 2.55 39.68
N SER A 68 -1.01 3.46 40.56
CA SER A 68 -0.54 4.86 40.58
C SER A 68 0.98 5.00 40.84
N GLU A 69 1.72 3.90 40.75
CA GLU A 69 3.15 3.74 41.00
C GLU A 69 3.92 3.26 39.77
N MET A 70 3.31 3.11 38.58
CA MET A 70 4.08 3.10 37.32
C MET A 70 4.62 4.51 37.05
N ASN A 71 5.63 4.87 37.83
CA ASN A 71 6.43 6.08 37.70
C ASN A 71 6.94 6.22 36.27
N SER A 72 6.93 7.44 35.74
CA SER A 72 7.55 7.83 34.47
C SER A 72 8.95 7.27 34.28
N GLN A 73 9.68 7.05 35.38
CA GLN A 73 11.01 6.44 35.40
C GLN A 73 11.05 4.99 34.88
N GLN A 74 10.03 4.15 35.11
CA GLN A 74 10.00 2.79 34.52
C GLN A 74 9.72 2.86 33.02
N ALA A 75 8.80 3.72 32.59
CA ALA A 75 8.57 3.98 31.16
C ALA A 75 9.81 4.52 30.45
N ASP A 76 10.57 5.40 31.12
CA ASP A 76 11.83 5.93 30.60
C ASP A 76 12.97 4.90 30.60
N THR A 77 12.94 3.92 31.51
CA THR A 77 13.89 2.79 31.51
C THR A 77 13.63 1.88 30.29
N TYR A 78 12.37 1.63 29.94
CA TYR A 78 12.02 0.90 28.71
C TYR A 78 12.32 1.70 27.44
N ARG A 79 12.16 3.03 27.44
CA ARG A 79 12.65 3.91 26.35
C ARG A 79 14.17 3.94 26.24
N GLY A 80 14.89 3.74 27.34
CA GLY A 80 16.34 3.64 27.37
C GLY A 80 16.88 2.41 26.62
N LEU A 81 16.10 1.32 26.55
CA LEU A 81 16.44 0.11 25.80
C LEU A 81 16.30 0.27 24.28
N GLU A 82 15.51 1.24 23.80
CA GLU A 82 15.46 1.59 22.36
C GLU A 82 16.77 2.20 21.85
N LYS A 83 17.70 2.58 22.74
CA LYS A 83 19.01 3.14 22.36
C LYS A 83 20.05 2.11 21.98
N ILE A 84 19.81 0.81 22.20
CA ILE A 84 20.74 -0.25 21.81
C ILE A 84 20.20 -0.92 20.54
N VAL A 85 20.15 -0.17 19.44
CA VAL A 85 20.00 -0.78 18.12
C VAL A 85 21.39 -1.31 17.74
N PRO A 86 21.55 -2.63 17.55
CA PRO A 86 22.84 -3.18 17.13
C PRO A 86 23.27 -2.55 15.80
N ASN A 87 24.57 -2.34 15.63
CA ASN A 87 25.11 -1.82 14.38
C ASN A 87 24.74 -2.75 13.23
N MET A 88 24.42 -2.16 12.07
CA MET A 88 24.10 -2.93 10.87
C MET A 88 25.24 -3.87 10.52
N THR A 89 24.89 -5.13 10.27
CA THR A 89 25.83 -6.15 9.82
C THR A 89 26.04 -6.09 8.31
N ASP A 90 27.18 -6.59 7.83
CA ASP A 90 27.47 -6.67 6.39
C ASP A 90 26.41 -7.51 5.64
N ALA A 91 25.88 -8.56 6.26
CA ALA A 91 24.83 -9.39 5.68
C ALA A 91 23.53 -8.60 5.46
N GLU A 92 23.12 -7.80 6.44
CA GLU A 92 21.95 -6.92 6.31
C GLU A 92 22.17 -5.86 5.24
N ALA A 93 23.36 -5.26 5.18
CA ALA A 93 23.70 -4.28 4.16
C ALA A 93 23.61 -4.88 2.75
N VAL A 94 24.09 -6.11 2.54
CA VAL A 94 23.98 -6.80 1.25
C VAL A 94 22.51 -7.07 0.87
N ILE A 95 21.66 -7.45 1.82
CA ILE A 95 20.21 -7.63 1.57
C ILE A 95 19.59 -6.31 1.11
N ILE A 96 19.91 -5.20 1.78
CA ILE A 96 19.42 -3.87 1.41
C ILE A 96 19.95 -3.48 0.03
N LEU A 97 21.23 -3.70 -0.27
CA LEU A 97 21.81 -3.42 -1.60
C LEU A 97 21.12 -4.20 -2.72
N ASN A 98 20.84 -5.49 -2.50
CA ASN A 98 20.11 -6.31 -3.48
C ASN A 98 18.70 -5.79 -3.72
N ARG A 99 18.02 -5.38 -2.65
CA ARG A 99 16.70 -4.75 -2.75
C ARG A 99 16.78 -3.43 -3.52
N VAL A 100 17.73 -2.55 -3.20
CA VAL A 100 17.95 -1.28 -3.89
C VAL A 100 18.23 -1.51 -5.38
N LYS A 101 19.07 -2.48 -5.72
CA LYS A 101 19.32 -2.86 -7.11
C LYS A 101 18.03 -3.22 -7.82
N PHE A 102 17.15 -4.02 -7.22
CA PHE A 102 15.83 -4.33 -7.79
C PHE A 102 14.97 -3.06 -7.99
N TRP A 103 14.93 -2.16 -7.01
CA TRP A 103 14.17 -0.90 -7.14
C TRP A 103 14.69 -0.02 -8.28
N ILE A 104 16.01 0.11 -8.44
CA ILE A 104 16.63 0.93 -9.48
C ILE A 104 16.48 0.25 -10.86
N ASP A 105 16.92 -1.00 -10.98
CA ASP A 105 17.05 -1.69 -12.26
C ASP A 105 15.71 -2.19 -12.83
N ASP A 106 14.76 -2.57 -11.98
CA ASP A 106 13.45 -3.05 -12.43
C ASP A 106 12.41 -1.94 -12.34
N ARG A 107 12.10 -1.49 -11.10
CA ARG A 107 10.92 -0.63 -10.86
C ARG A 107 11.09 0.77 -11.42
N ALA A 108 12.14 1.49 -11.04
CA ALA A 108 12.34 2.87 -11.47
C ALA A 108 12.54 2.97 -12.99
N LYS A 109 13.29 2.04 -13.60
CA LYS A 109 13.45 1.97 -15.05
C LYS A 109 12.14 1.66 -15.77
N ASP A 110 11.32 0.73 -15.28
CA ASP A 110 10.01 0.44 -15.88
C ASP A 110 9.07 1.66 -15.83
N TYR A 111 9.00 2.36 -14.70
CA TYR A 111 8.17 3.56 -14.59
C TYR A 111 8.65 4.69 -15.50
N MET A 112 9.97 4.87 -15.63
CA MET A 112 10.55 5.82 -16.59
C MET A 112 10.21 5.44 -18.04
N LYS A 113 10.25 4.15 -18.38
CA LYS A 113 9.86 3.66 -19.70
C LYS A 113 8.38 3.95 -19.98
N ARG A 114 7.49 3.69 -19.03
CA ARG A 114 6.04 3.99 -19.16
C ARG A 114 5.76 5.49 -19.30
N SER A 115 6.47 6.31 -18.53
CA SER A 115 6.45 7.77 -18.63
C SER A 115 6.80 8.24 -20.05
N ARG A 116 7.89 7.72 -20.62
CA ARG A 116 8.37 8.09 -21.97
C ARG A 116 7.47 7.56 -23.09
N ALA A 117 6.81 6.41 -22.88
CA ALA A 117 5.87 5.84 -23.84
C ALA A 117 4.51 6.57 -23.87
N THR A 118 4.24 7.43 -22.89
CA THR A 118 2.96 8.14 -22.79
C THR A 118 3.07 9.56 -23.36
N SER A 119 2.11 9.94 -24.20
CA SER A 119 2.00 11.30 -24.77
C SER A 119 1.28 12.29 -23.86
N ASP A 120 0.36 11.81 -23.02
CA ASP A 120 -0.36 12.63 -22.05
C ASP A 120 0.56 13.11 -20.92
N ASN A 121 0.66 14.43 -20.75
CA ASN A 121 1.52 15.09 -19.76
C ASN A 121 1.12 14.75 -18.31
N ALA A 122 -0.18 14.57 -18.01
CA ALA A 122 -0.65 14.21 -16.67
C ALA A 122 -0.23 12.78 -16.32
N ILE A 123 -0.40 11.84 -17.26
CA ILE A 123 -0.02 10.43 -17.06
C ILE A 123 1.51 10.28 -17.04
N LYS A 124 2.23 11.03 -17.87
CA LYS A 124 3.70 11.12 -17.82
C LYS A 124 4.17 11.55 -16.43
N ARG A 125 3.60 12.64 -15.89
CA ARG A 125 3.92 13.13 -14.55
C ARG A 125 3.60 12.09 -13.48
N TYR A 126 2.47 11.39 -13.58
CA TYR A 126 2.13 10.31 -12.65
C TYR A 126 3.24 9.26 -12.58
N TRP A 127 3.68 8.72 -13.72
CA TRP A 127 4.75 7.72 -13.75
C TRP A 127 6.09 8.27 -13.25
N GLN A 128 6.42 9.52 -13.57
CA GLN A 128 7.61 10.21 -13.04
C GLN A 128 7.55 10.35 -11.51
N GLU A 129 6.41 10.70 -10.92
CA GLU A 129 6.24 10.79 -9.46
C GLU A 129 6.34 9.42 -8.78
N VAL A 130 5.80 8.36 -9.41
CA VAL A 130 5.97 6.99 -8.90
C VAL A 130 7.44 6.58 -8.95
N ALA A 131 8.16 6.90 -10.03
CA ALA A 131 9.59 6.65 -10.14
C ALA A 131 10.39 7.40 -9.06
N LYS A 132 10.09 8.70 -8.82
CA LYS A 132 10.72 9.49 -7.75
C LYS A 132 10.52 8.87 -6.38
N LYS A 133 9.31 8.40 -6.05
CA LYS A 133 9.02 7.75 -4.77
C LYS A 133 9.88 6.52 -4.55
N VAL A 134 9.99 5.66 -5.56
CA VAL A 134 10.84 4.45 -5.50
C VAL A 134 12.31 4.84 -5.32
N LEU A 135 12.79 5.81 -6.10
CA LEU A 135 14.17 6.30 -5.99
C LEU A 135 14.45 6.91 -4.62
N GLY A 136 13.50 7.61 -4.01
CA GLY A 136 13.64 8.18 -2.67
C GLY A 136 13.73 7.11 -1.57
N VAL A 137 12.97 6.02 -1.68
CA VAL A 137 13.11 4.87 -0.76
C VAL A 137 14.49 4.22 -0.92
N ALA A 138 14.93 4.01 -2.15
CA ALA A 138 16.25 3.47 -2.44
C ALA A 138 17.38 4.38 -1.90
N GLU A 139 17.26 5.68 -2.07
CA GLU A 139 18.21 6.67 -1.55
C GLU A 139 18.29 6.64 -0.03
N ALA A 140 17.15 6.56 0.66
CA ALA A 140 17.10 6.47 2.12
C ALA A 140 17.77 5.19 2.64
N ASP A 141 17.50 4.05 2.00
CA ASP A 141 18.15 2.77 2.30
C ASP A 141 19.68 2.84 2.12
N LEU A 142 20.15 3.43 1.01
CA LEU A 142 21.58 3.60 0.75
C LEU A 142 22.27 4.54 1.73
N LYS A 143 21.63 5.66 2.07
CA LYS A 143 22.13 6.60 3.09
C LYS A 143 22.21 5.95 4.47
N ARG A 144 21.24 5.08 4.80
CA ARG A 144 21.28 4.28 6.04
C ARG A 144 22.49 3.36 6.06
N ILE A 145 22.76 2.61 4.99
CA ILE A 145 23.96 1.78 4.88
C ILE A 145 25.22 2.61 5.11
N GLN A 146 25.36 3.75 4.43
CA GLN A 146 26.54 4.61 4.59
C GLN A 146 26.69 5.14 6.02
N ASN A 147 25.61 5.55 6.67
CA ASN A 147 25.65 6.10 8.02
C ASN A 147 25.95 5.04 9.08
N ASP A 148 25.43 3.83 8.92
CA ASP A 148 25.58 2.76 9.90
C ASP A 148 26.92 2.03 9.73
N LEU A 149 27.33 1.73 8.50
CA LEU A 149 28.60 1.05 8.23
C LEU A 149 29.83 1.95 8.41
N ARG A 150 29.76 3.25 8.13
CA ARG A 150 30.91 4.15 8.39
C ARG A 150 31.27 4.27 9.87
N LYS A 151 30.33 3.95 10.76
CA LYS A 151 30.55 3.91 12.22
C LYS A 151 31.14 2.58 12.68
N ASN A 152 31.12 1.55 11.82
CA ASN A 152 31.64 0.24 12.13
C ASN A 152 33.08 0.11 11.60
N PRO A 153 34.10 -0.06 12.47
CA PRO A 153 35.49 -0.21 12.05
C PRO A 153 35.74 -1.46 11.21
N ASP A 154 34.88 -2.47 11.32
CA ASP A 154 34.98 -3.75 10.60
C ASP A 154 34.17 -3.77 9.29
N ALA A 155 33.56 -2.64 8.90
CA ALA A 155 32.72 -2.59 7.71
C ALA A 155 33.51 -2.85 6.43
N THR A 156 32.95 -3.71 5.56
CA THR A 156 33.55 -4.00 4.26
C THR A 156 33.49 -2.77 3.34
N VAL A 157 34.66 -2.27 2.91
CA VAL A 157 34.79 -1.13 1.98
C VAL A 157 34.02 -1.34 0.68
N ALA A 158 34.00 -2.56 0.14
CA ALA A 158 33.27 -2.88 -1.09
C ALA A 158 31.75 -2.63 -0.99
N ILE A 159 31.16 -2.78 0.20
CA ILE A 159 29.74 -2.50 0.44
C ILE A 159 29.50 -0.99 0.41
N LEU A 160 30.39 -0.21 1.02
CA LEU A 160 30.33 1.26 0.99
C LEU A 160 30.51 1.81 -0.43
N ASP A 161 31.44 1.25 -1.20
CA ASP A 161 31.67 1.62 -2.60
C ASP A 161 30.45 1.29 -3.47
N SER A 162 29.86 0.11 -3.28
CA SER A 162 28.62 -0.29 -3.97
C SER A 162 27.45 0.65 -3.63
N ALA A 163 27.32 1.02 -2.35
CA ALA A 163 26.28 1.95 -1.92
C ALA A 163 26.48 3.34 -2.56
N GLN A 164 27.73 3.82 -2.64
CA GLN A 164 28.07 5.08 -3.29
C GLN A 164 27.78 5.03 -4.80
N GLN A 165 28.07 3.91 -5.46
CA GLN A 165 27.77 3.72 -6.88
C GLN A 165 26.26 3.78 -7.14
N PHE A 166 25.45 3.09 -6.32
CA PHE A 166 23.99 3.14 -6.47
C PHE A 166 23.41 4.52 -6.15
N LEU A 167 23.97 5.26 -5.18
CA LEU A 167 23.55 6.65 -4.93
C LEU A 167 23.75 7.52 -6.16
N SER A 168 24.91 7.43 -6.80
CA SER A 168 25.20 8.16 -8.05
C SER A 168 24.22 7.79 -9.18
N GLN A 169 23.82 6.51 -9.28
CA GLN A 169 22.81 6.08 -10.24
C GLN A 169 21.43 6.66 -9.92
N VAL A 170 21.03 6.67 -8.64
CA VAL A 170 19.78 7.28 -8.18
C VAL A 170 19.75 8.77 -8.51
N ASP A 171 20.82 9.50 -8.18
CA ASP A 171 20.95 10.94 -8.48
C ASP A 171 20.81 11.20 -9.99
N THR A 172 21.50 10.40 -10.80
CA THR A 172 21.42 10.50 -12.27
C THR A 172 19.99 10.30 -12.76
N MET A 173 19.26 9.31 -12.25
CA MET A 173 17.87 9.07 -12.63
C MET A 173 16.93 10.18 -12.14
N GLN A 174 17.14 10.71 -10.93
CA GLN A 174 16.35 11.84 -10.43
C GLN A 174 16.55 13.09 -11.28
N VAL A 175 17.79 13.39 -11.70
CA VAL A 175 18.09 14.49 -12.62
C VAL A 175 17.41 14.27 -13.98
N GLN A 176 17.44 13.06 -14.54
CA GLN A 176 16.72 12.75 -15.78
C GLN A 176 15.21 13.01 -15.64
N ILE A 177 14.59 12.60 -14.53
CA ILE A 177 13.18 12.88 -14.27
C ILE A 177 12.90 14.38 -14.25
N GLN A 178 13.75 15.18 -13.61
CA GLN A 178 13.61 16.64 -13.57
C GLN A 178 13.82 17.29 -14.95
N GLN A 179 14.69 16.75 -15.79
CA GLN A 179 14.89 17.21 -17.17
C GLN A 179 13.71 16.89 -18.07
N GLU A 180 13.07 15.73 -17.86
CA GLU A 180 11.92 15.26 -18.62
C GLU A 180 10.57 15.74 -18.07
N ASP A 181 10.56 16.65 -17.08
CA ASP A 181 9.33 17.15 -16.48
C ASP A 181 8.49 17.90 -17.52
N PRO A 182 7.28 17.40 -17.86
CA PRO A 182 6.46 17.95 -18.94
C PRO A 182 5.95 19.37 -18.65
N PHE A 183 6.04 19.84 -17.41
CA PHE A 183 5.59 21.18 -17.01
C PHE A 183 6.73 22.17 -16.78
N ARG A 184 7.99 21.76 -16.96
CA ARG A 184 9.17 22.60 -16.67
C ARG A 184 9.28 23.84 -17.57
N GLN A 185 8.77 23.76 -18.80
CA GLN A 185 8.79 24.87 -19.77
C GLN A 185 7.55 25.77 -19.70
N VAL A 186 6.57 25.45 -18.84
CA VAL A 186 5.28 26.16 -18.75
C VAL A 186 5.30 27.22 -17.62
N ARG A 187 6.49 27.65 -17.17
CA ARG A 187 6.66 28.65 -16.11
C ARG A 187 7.44 29.86 -16.60
#